data_AF-A0A5S3YMB0-F1
#
_entry.id   AF-A0A5S3YMB0-F1
#
_cell.length_a   1.000
_cell.length_b   1.000
_cell.length_c   1.000
_cell.angle_alpha   90.00
_cell.angle_beta   90.00
_cell.angle_gamma   90.00
#
_symmetry.space_group_name_H-M   'P 1'
#
loop_
_entity.id
_entity.type
_entity.pdbx_description
1 polymer ?
#
loop_
_entity_poly.entity_id
_entity_poly.type
_entity_poly.pdbx_seq_one_letter_code
_entity_poly.pdbx_strand_id
1 'polypeptide(L)'
;AGMPAEMDAIMALSKEHGFYVIEDCAQAHGAKYKGRSGGTIGHIGAWSFCQDKIMTTGGEGGMVTTNSKDLWSKMWSYKDHGKSFDAIYNREHPPGFRWL
;
A
#
# COMPACT_ATOMS: atom_id res chain seq x y z
N ALA A 1 -18.86 4.19 8.79
CA ALA A 1 -17.47 3.69 8.76
C ALA A 1 -16.63 4.57 7.84
N GLY A 2 -15.30 4.48 7.89
CA GLY A 2 -14.41 5.40 7.17
C GLY A 2 -13.90 6.60 7.97
N MET A 3 -14.17 6.63 9.28
CA MET A 3 -13.55 7.59 10.20
C MET A 3 -12.13 7.10 10.54
N PRO A 4 -11.09 7.94 10.38
CA PRO A 4 -9.73 7.56 10.75
C PRO A 4 -9.62 7.24 12.25
N ALA A 5 -8.78 6.26 12.59
CA ALA A 5 -8.40 6.00 13.97
C ALA A 5 -7.57 7.15 14.56
N GLU A 6 -7.34 7.14 15.88
CA GLU A 6 -6.43 8.08 16.53
C GLU A 6 -4.97 7.76 16.21
N MET A 7 -4.55 8.19 15.02
CA MET A 7 -3.26 7.80 14.45
C MET A 7 -2.07 8.36 15.21
N ASP A 8 -2.18 9.53 15.85
CA ASP A 8 -1.05 10.08 16.62
C ASP A 8 -0.69 9.16 17.81
N ALA A 9 -1.69 8.66 18.54
CA ALA A 9 -1.47 7.75 19.66
C ALA A 9 -0.92 6.39 19.19
N ILE A 10 -1.47 5.85 18.10
CA ILE A 10 -1.01 4.59 17.50
C ILE A 10 0.44 4.70 17.02
N MET A 11 0.78 5.80 16.34
CA MET A 11 2.14 6.02 15.85
C MET A 11 3.14 6.28 16.97
N ALA A 12 2.72 6.90 18.09
CA ALA A 12 3.55 7.03 19.28
C ALA A 12 3.92 5.65 19.86
N LEU A 13 2.94 4.76 20.02
CA LEU A 13 3.17 3.38 20.48
C LEU A 13 4.05 2.58 19.51
N SER A 14 3.81 2.73 18.21
CA SER A 14 4.62 2.11 17.16
C SER A 14 6.08 2.52 17.26
N LYS A 15 6.35 3.80 17.52
CA LYS A 15 7.70 4.31 17.71
C LYS A 15 8.34 3.80 18.99
N GLU A 16 7.57 3.69 20.07
CA GLU A 16 8.05 3.20 21.37
C GLU A 16 8.42 1.72 21.32
N HIS A 17 7.61 0.88 20.67
CA HIS A 17 7.77 -0.57 20.68
C HIS A 17 8.36 -1.15 19.39
N GLY A 18 8.56 -0.34 18.35
CA GLY A 18 9.22 -0.75 17.10
C GLY A 18 8.36 -1.63 16.19
N PHE A 19 7.03 -1.57 16.27
CA PHE A 19 6.14 -2.31 15.36
C PHE A 19 5.68 -1.47 14.17
N TYR A 20 5.35 -2.14 13.06
CA TYR A 20 4.76 -1.50 11.89
C TYR A 20 3.27 -1.23 12.06
N VAL A 21 2.80 -0.15 11.45
CA VAL A 21 1.38 0.26 11.42
C VAL A 21 0.89 0.17 9.98
N ILE A 22 -0.17 -0.60 9.79
CA ILE A 22 -0.90 -0.70 8.52
C ILE A 22 -2.26 -0.05 8.71
N GLU A 23 -2.55 0.97 7.91
CA GLU A 23 -3.87 1.60 7.86
C GLU A 23 -4.79 0.78 6.96
N ASP A 24 -5.82 0.15 7.52
CA ASP A 24 -6.93 -0.37 6.72
C ASP A 24 -7.84 0.80 6.32
N CYS A 25 -7.71 1.21 5.05
CA CYS A 25 -8.45 2.31 4.44
C CYS A 25 -9.58 1.82 3.53
N ALA A 26 -9.99 0.54 3.61
CA ALA A 26 -10.98 -0.05 2.71
C ALA A 26 -12.27 0.79 2.58
N GLN A 27 -12.70 1.43 3.67
CA GLN A 27 -13.91 2.27 3.70
C GLN A 27 -13.62 3.77 3.87
N ALA A 28 -12.35 4.20 3.75
CA ALA A 28 -11.90 5.54 4.10
C ALA A 28 -11.40 6.38 2.91
N HIS A 29 -11.88 6.09 1.69
CA HIS A 29 -11.54 6.85 0.49
C HIS A 29 -11.88 8.34 0.66
N GLY A 30 -10.87 9.19 0.54
CA GLY A 30 -11.00 10.64 0.72
C GLY A 30 -11.02 11.12 2.19
N ALA A 31 -11.00 10.20 3.17
CA ALA A 31 -10.95 10.57 4.58
C ALA A 31 -9.60 11.24 4.93
N LYS A 32 -9.64 12.15 5.91
CA LYS A 32 -8.47 12.87 6.40
C LYS A 32 -8.36 12.81 7.91
N TYR A 33 -7.16 12.59 8.43
CA TYR A 33 -6.81 12.76 9.84
C TYR A 33 -5.97 14.02 9.99
N LYS A 34 -6.48 15.02 10.72
CA LYS A 34 -5.78 16.31 10.95
C LYS A 34 -5.22 16.93 9.66
N GLY A 35 -6.01 16.89 8.58
CA GLY A 35 -5.65 17.43 7.27
C GLY A 35 -4.80 16.51 6.38
N ARG A 36 -4.25 15.41 6.90
CA ARG A 36 -3.49 14.41 6.13
C ARG A 36 -4.44 13.35 5.58
N SER A 37 -4.24 12.92 4.33
CA SER A 37 -5.03 11.84 3.73
C SER A 37 -4.82 10.52 4.47
N GLY A 38 -5.88 9.75 4.67
CA GLY A 38 -5.76 8.37 5.16
C GLY A 38 -4.86 7.53 4.25
N GLY A 39 -4.17 6.53 4.82
CA GLY A 39 -3.22 5.68 4.10
C GLY A 39 -1.85 6.33 3.85
N THR A 40 -1.59 7.49 4.47
CA THR A 40 -0.32 8.24 4.39
C THR A 40 0.32 8.51 5.76
N ILE A 41 -0.22 7.92 6.83
CA ILE A 41 0.14 8.22 8.22
C ILE A 41 0.94 7.06 8.83
N GLY A 42 0.45 5.85 8.65
CA GLY A 42 1.14 4.61 8.96
C GLY A 42 2.24 4.29 7.95
N HIS A 43 2.78 3.09 8.06
CA HIS A 43 3.85 2.61 7.19
C HIS A 43 3.32 2.11 5.85
N ILE A 44 2.10 1.55 5.85
CA ILE A 44 1.38 1.07 4.67
C ILE A 44 -0.09 1.47 4.81
N GLY A 45 -0.71 1.94 3.73
CA GLY A 45 -2.17 2.03 3.60
C GLY A 45 -2.70 0.94 2.70
N ALA A 46 -3.80 0.28 3.07
CA ALA A 46 -4.45 -0.74 2.28
C ALA A 46 -5.86 -0.28 1.88
N TRP A 47 -6.21 -0.46 0.62
CA TRP A 47 -7.45 0.03 0.03
C TRP A 47 -8.20 -1.12 -0.64
N SER A 48 -9.53 -1.05 -0.59
CA SER A 48 -10.43 -1.98 -1.27
C SER A 48 -11.19 -1.23 -2.35
N PHE A 49 -11.33 -1.84 -3.51
CA PHE A 49 -12.12 -1.32 -4.63
C PHE A 49 -13.27 -2.24 -5.04
N CYS A 50 -13.68 -3.14 -4.13
CA CYS A 50 -14.93 -3.90 -4.25
C CYS A 50 -16.13 -2.98 -4.55
N GLN A 51 -17.18 -3.53 -5.15
CA GLN A 51 -18.29 -2.79 -5.75
C GLN A 51 -19.07 -1.88 -4.77
N ASP A 52 -19.03 -2.19 -3.47
CA ASP A 52 -19.71 -1.45 -2.41
C ASP A 52 -18.89 -0.27 -1.85
N LYS A 53 -17.66 -0.06 -2.34
CA LYS A 53 -16.76 1.00 -1.85
C LYS A 53 -16.99 2.32 -2.57
N ILE A 54 -16.60 3.43 -1.93
CA ILE A 54 -16.72 4.80 -2.47
C ILE A 54 -16.05 4.93 -3.85
N MET A 55 -14.94 4.21 -4.05
CA MET A 55 -14.24 4.10 -5.32
C MET A 55 -14.12 2.62 -5.70
N THR A 56 -14.40 2.28 -6.95
CA THR A 56 -14.36 0.90 -7.46
C THR A 56 -13.60 0.79 -8.77
N THR A 57 -13.08 -0.41 -9.05
CA THR A 57 -12.43 -0.81 -10.31
C THR A 57 -13.40 -1.43 -11.32
N GLY A 58 -14.72 -1.39 -11.07
CA GLY A 58 -15.72 -2.05 -11.91
C GLY A 58 -15.89 -3.55 -11.61
N GLY A 59 -15.49 -3.98 -10.41
CA GLY A 59 -15.49 -5.37 -9.95
C GLY A 59 -14.78 -5.47 -8.60
N GLU A 60 -13.87 -6.43 -8.48
CA GLU A 60 -12.96 -6.54 -7.33
C GLU A 60 -11.66 -5.77 -7.57
N GLY A 61 -11.00 -5.39 -6.49
CA GLY A 61 -9.70 -4.73 -6.56
C GLY A 61 -9.18 -4.26 -5.22
N GLY A 62 -7.90 -3.94 -5.19
CA GLY A 62 -7.26 -3.33 -4.03
C GLY A 62 -5.97 -2.63 -4.40
N MET A 63 -5.48 -1.83 -3.46
CA MET A 63 -4.23 -1.10 -3.60
C MET A 63 -3.52 -1.01 -2.27
N VAL A 64 -2.21 -0.98 -2.32
CA VAL A 64 -1.34 -0.69 -1.18
C VAL A 64 -0.54 0.57 -1.48
N THR A 65 -0.46 1.47 -0.50
CA THR A 65 0.31 2.72 -0.57
C THR A 65 1.40 2.72 0.50
N THR A 66 2.57 3.23 0.18
CA THR A 66 3.66 3.42 1.15
C THR A 66 4.62 4.50 0.66
N ASN A 67 5.31 5.16 1.58
CA ASN A 67 6.43 6.05 1.28
C ASN A 67 7.80 5.34 1.34
N SER A 68 7.85 4.07 1.77
CA SER A 68 9.09 3.31 1.82
C SER A 68 9.34 2.59 0.50
N LYS A 69 10.45 2.92 -0.17
CA LYS A 69 10.88 2.24 -1.40
C LYS A 69 11.13 0.74 -1.18
N ASP A 70 11.65 0.38 -0.01
CA ASP A 70 11.94 -1.01 0.33
C ASP A 70 10.66 -1.83 0.50
N LEU A 71 9.67 -1.27 1.21
CA LEU A 71 8.36 -1.90 1.36
C LEU A 71 7.64 -1.99 0.02
N TRP A 72 7.68 -0.91 -0.78
CA TRP A 72 7.10 -0.89 -2.12
C TRP A 72 7.69 -1.98 -3.02
N SER A 73 9.02 -2.13 -3.02
CA SER A 73 9.71 -3.14 -3.84
C SER A 73 9.28 -4.57 -3.46
N LYS A 74 9.16 -4.85 -2.16
CA LYS A 74 8.64 -6.14 -1.66
C LYS A 74 7.18 -6.38 -2.06
N MET A 75 6.32 -5.37 -1.90
CA MET A 75 4.91 -5.47 -2.28
C MET A 75 4.74 -5.70 -3.78
N TRP A 76 5.50 -4.98 -4.60
CA TRP A 76 5.49 -5.18 -6.05
C TRP A 76 5.94 -6.60 -6.42
N SER A 77 7.02 -7.07 -5.80
CA SER A 77 7.53 -8.41 -5.99
C SER A 77 6.48 -9.46 -5.67
N TYR A 78 5.82 -9.38 -4.51
CA TYR A 78 4.77 -10.34 -4.14
C TYR A 78 3.57 -10.33 -5.09
N LYS A 79 3.17 -9.15 -5.59
CA LYS A 79 2.08 -9.02 -6.57
C LYS A 79 2.43 -9.68 -7.91
N ASP A 80 3.70 -9.70 -8.30
CA ASP A 80 4.18 -10.31 -9.55
C ASP A 80 5.05 -11.56 -9.27
N HIS A 81 4.54 -12.48 -8.46
CA HIS A 81 5.10 -13.82 -8.25
C HIS A 81 6.56 -13.87 -7.75
N GLY A 82 6.98 -12.89 -6.96
CA GLY A 82 8.33 -12.82 -6.40
C GLY A 82 9.38 -12.22 -7.35
N LYS A 83 8.97 -11.69 -8.50
CA LYS A 83 9.91 -11.06 -9.44
C LYS A 83 10.48 -9.75 -8.90
N SER A 84 11.66 -9.37 -9.37
CA SER A 84 12.27 -8.08 -9.04
C SER A 84 11.88 -7.01 -10.06
N PHE A 85 11.39 -5.86 -9.58
CA PHE A 85 11.08 -4.71 -10.43
C PHE A 85 12.30 -4.30 -11.26
N ASP A 86 13.47 -4.15 -10.61
CA ASP A 86 14.69 -3.71 -11.26
C ASP A 86 15.16 -4.72 -12.31
N ALA A 87 15.01 -6.02 -12.04
CA ALA A 87 15.35 -7.05 -13.00
C ALA A 87 14.46 -7.00 -14.25
N ILE A 88 13.20 -6.58 -14.14
CA ILE A 88 12.28 -6.49 -15.28
C ILE A 88 12.51 -5.20 -16.07
N TYR A 89 12.58 -4.06 -15.37
CA TYR A 89 12.48 -2.74 -16.01
C TYR A 89 13.80 -1.98 -16.12
N ASN A 90 14.77 -2.22 -15.23
CA ASN A 90 16.00 -1.41 -15.15
C ASN A 90 17.26 -2.15 -15.63
N ARG A 91 17.16 -3.43 -15.98
CA ARG A 91 18.27 -4.22 -16.52
C ARG A 91 18.07 -4.42 -18.02
N GLU A 92 19.08 -4.04 -18.80
CA GLU A 92 19.09 -4.36 -20.23
C GLU A 92 19.31 -5.85 -20.46
N HIS A 93 18.65 -6.34 -21.49
CA HIS A 93 18.44 -7.75 -21.70
C HIS A 93 18.61 -8.09 -23.17
N PRO A 94 19.46 -9.07 -23.53
CA PRO A 94 19.59 -9.46 -24.93
C PRO A 94 18.24 -9.96 -25.48
N PRO A 95 17.93 -9.69 -26.75
CA PRO A 95 16.67 -10.09 -27.38
C PRO A 95 16.51 -11.62 -27.39
N GLY A 96 15.30 -12.11 -27.09
CA GLY A 96 14.98 -13.54 -27.05
C GLY A 96 13.88 -13.90 -26.04
N PHE A 97 13.44 -15.16 -26.05
CA PHE A 97 12.45 -15.67 -25.09
C PHE A 97 13.05 -15.80 -23.69
N ARG A 98 12.23 -15.55 -22.66
CA ARG A 98 12.67 -15.55 -21.25
C ARG A 98 11.71 -16.25 -20.33
N TRP A 99 12.29 -17.05 -19.44
CA TRP A 99 11.68 -17.49 -18.19
C TRP A 99 12.00 -16.44 -17.14
N LEU A 100 10.98 -15.73 -16.64
CA LEU A 100 11.06 -14.73 -15.57
C LEU A 100 10.62 -15.35 -14.25
#